data_AF-A0A975M5Q0-F1
#
_entry.id   AF-A0A975M5Q0-F1
#
_cell.length_a   1.000
_cell.length_b   1.000
_cell.length_c   1.000
_cell.angle_alpha   90.00
_cell.angle_beta   90.00
_cell.angle_gamma   90.00
#
_symmetry.space_group_name_H-M   'P 1'
#
loop_
_entity.id
_entity.type
_entity.pdbx_description
1 polymer ?
#
loop_
_entity_poly.entity_id
_entity_poly.type
_entity_poly.pdbx_seq_one_letter_code
_entity_poly.pdbx_strand_id
1 'polypeptide(L)'
;MTRDEEIEQRARAIVIARTVYKAVLVVWLIAISAMLLIWWLTTPNGYFWPVWPILGLAVAAVVWGLALYRKFPFRIQDDKVAREVKRLRDVG
;
A
#
# COMPACT_ATOMS: atom_id res chain seq x y z
N MET A 1 -29.06 5.74 0.35
CA MET A 1 -27.74 6.36 0.10
C MET A 1 -27.82 7.04 -1.24
N THR A 2 -27.60 8.36 -1.29
CA THR A 2 -27.64 9.12 -2.54
C THR A 2 -26.34 8.91 -3.32
N ARG A 3 -26.40 9.06 -4.65
CA ARG A 3 -25.23 8.93 -5.54
C ARG A 3 -24.07 9.84 -5.11
N ASP A 4 -24.40 10.98 -4.52
CA ASP A 4 -23.43 11.97 -4.04
C ASP A 4 -22.67 11.49 -2.80
N GLU A 5 -23.35 10.80 -1.87
CA GLU A 5 -22.71 10.16 -0.70
C GLU A 5 -21.72 9.06 -1.13
N GLU A 6 -22.05 8.27 -2.15
CA GLU A 6 -21.15 7.24 -2.68
C GLU A 6 -19.88 7.85 -3.31
N ILE A 7 -20.03 8.97 -4.03
CA ILE A 7 -18.89 9.67 -4.64
C ILE A 7 -18.00 10.28 -3.56
N GLU A 8 -18.58 10.88 -2.52
CA GLU A 8 -17.82 11.46 -1.40
C GLU A 8 -17.06 10.38 -0.62
N GLN A 9 -17.70 9.25 -0.32
CA GLN A 9 -17.03 8.12 0.36
C GLN A 9 -15.86 7.58 -0.46
N ARG A 10 -16.04 7.41 -1.77
CA ARG A 10 -14.95 6.96 -2.67
C ARG A 10 -13.80 7.96 -2.74
N ALA A 11 -14.12 9.26 -2.81
CA ALA A 11 -13.11 10.31 -2.80
C ALA A 11 -12.29 10.30 -1.50
N ARG A 12 -12.95 10.18 -0.34
CA ARG A 12 -12.31 10.07 0.97
C ARG A 12 -11.40 8.83 1.07
N ALA A 13 -11.87 7.67 0.60
CA ALA A 13 -11.10 6.43 0.61
C ALA A 13 -9.79 6.55 -0.20
N ILE A 14 -9.84 7.19 -1.38
CA ILE A 14 -8.65 7.41 -2.22
C ILE A 14 -7.64 8.34 -1.53
N VAL A 15 -8.12 9.41 -0.89
CA VAL A 15 -7.26 10.36 -0.16
C VAL A 15 -6.58 9.67 1.01
N ILE A 16 -7.33 8.92 1.82
CA ILE A 16 -6.78 8.17 2.96
C ILE A 16 -5.75 7.15 2.48
N ALA A 17 -6.06 6.36 1.45
CA ALA A 17 -5.14 5.36 0.90
C ALA A 17 -3.81 5.98 0.46
N ARG A 18 -3.85 7.15 -0.19
CA ARG A 18 -2.64 7.90 -0.58
C ARG A 18 -1.85 8.42 0.61
N THR A 19 -2.52 8.91 1.65
CA THR A 19 -1.86 9.39 2.86
C THR A 19 -1.20 8.25 3.62
N VAL A 20 -1.91 7.12 3.78
CA VAL A 20 -1.39 5.93 4.45
C VAL A 20 -0.19 5.35 3.70
N TYR A 21 -0.26 5.26 2.36
CA TYR A 21 0.86 4.82 1.55
C TYR A 21 2.13 5.64 1.81
N LYS A 22 2.02 6.98 1.80
CA LYS A 22 3.14 7.87 2.10
C LYS A 22 3.66 7.68 3.52
N ALA A 23 2.77 7.56 4.51
CA ALA A 23 3.15 7.35 5.90
C ALA A 23 3.94 6.05 6.09
N VAL A 24 3.49 4.95 5.47
CA VAL A 24 4.19 3.66 5.56
C VAL A 24 5.55 3.71 4.86
N LEU A 25 5.67 4.37 3.70
CA LEU A 25 6.96 4.56 3.05
C LEU A 25 7.96 5.34 3.94
N VAL A 26 7.49 6.35 4.67
CA VAL A 26 8.33 7.10 5.61
C VAL A 26 8.81 6.18 6.74
N VAL A 27 7.93 5.38 7.32
CA VAL A 27 8.30 4.40 8.36
C VAL A 27 9.32 3.40 7.84
N TRP A 28 9.14 2.90 6.60
CA TRP A 28 10.11 2.00 5.97
C TRP A 28 11.47 2.65 5.74
N LEU A 29 11.51 3.92 5.31
CA LEU A 29 12.75 4.66 5.16
C LEU A 29 13.48 4.82 6.50
N ILE A 30 12.75 5.10 7.58
CA ILE A 30 13.33 5.19 8.93
C ILE A 30 13.91 3.83 9.35
N ALA A 31 13.15 2.74 9.13
CA ALA A 31 13.61 1.38 9.45
C ALA A 31 14.87 0.98 8.66
N ILE A 32 14.90 1.27 7.35
CA ILE A 32 16.08 1.05 6.51
C ILE A 32 17.28 1.85 7.03
N SER A 33 17.07 3.13 7.35
CA SER A 33 18.14 4.00 7.85
C SER A 33 18.73 3.50 9.17
N ALA A 34 17.88 3.08 10.11
CA ALA A 34 18.31 2.47 11.36
C ALA A 34 19.08 1.15 11.12
N MET A 35 18.62 0.33 10.19
CA MET A 35 19.27 -0.94 9.86
C MET A 35 20.64 -0.74 9.20
N LEU A 36 20.76 0.24 8.31
CA LEU A 36 22.04 0.65 7.72
C LEU A 36 23.01 1.17 8.78
N LEU A 37 22.50 1.96 9.74
CA LEU A 37 23.30 2.46 10.86
C LEU A 37 23.81 1.30 11.73
N ILE A 38 22.95 0.34 12.07
CA ILE A 38 23.33 -0.85 12.84
C ILE A 38 24.39 -1.66 12.09
N TRP A 39 24.21 -1.89 10.79
CA TRP A 39 25.18 -2.61 9.98
C TRP A 39 26.55 -1.90 9.98
N TRP A 40 26.54 -0.58 9.78
CA TRP A 40 27.76 0.23 9.76
C TRP A 40 28.50 0.19 11.11
N LEU A 41 27.77 0.19 12.22
CA LEU A 41 28.35 0.12 13.57
C LEU A 41 28.86 -1.28 13.96
N THR A 42 28.22 -2.34 13.47
CA THR A 42 28.54 -3.72 13.90
C THR A 42 29.50 -4.45 12.97
N THR A 43 29.34 -4.25 11.66
CA THR A 43 30.04 -5.02 10.62
C THR A 43 30.37 -4.17 9.40
N PRO A 44 31.16 -3.09 9.54
CA PRO A 44 31.45 -2.16 8.43
C PRO A 44 32.15 -2.79 7.22
N ASN A 45 32.92 -3.87 7.43
CA ASN A 45 33.57 -4.64 6.36
C ASN A 45 32.91 -6.02 6.12
N GLY A 46 31.75 -6.25 6.75
CA GLY A 46 31.02 -7.50 6.64
C GLY A 46 30.14 -7.56 5.40
N TYR A 47 29.46 -8.70 5.22
CA TYR A 47 28.46 -8.84 4.18
C TYR A 47 27.30 -7.85 4.39
N PHE A 48 26.91 -7.14 3.33
CA PHE A 48 25.86 -6.13 3.35
C PHE A 48 24.46 -6.77 3.32
N TRP A 49 24.13 -7.48 4.41
CA TRP A 49 22.83 -8.12 4.58
C TRP A 49 21.61 -7.18 4.53
N PRO A 50 21.69 -5.85 4.80
CA PRO A 50 20.54 -4.94 4.62
C PRO A 50 20.00 -4.87 3.19
N VAL A 51 20.76 -5.35 2.19
CA VAL A 51 20.28 -5.44 0.80
C VAL A 51 18.99 -6.24 0.66
N TRP A 52 18.81 -7.32 1.41
CA TRP A 52 17.65 -8.20 1.27
C TRP A 52 16.36 -7.54 1.76
N PRO A 53 16.31 -6.95 2.97
CA PRO A 53 15.15 -6.16 3.39
C PRO A 53 14.85 -4.99 2.45
N ILE A 54 15.86 -4.27 1.98
CA ILE A 54 15.66 -3.14 1.05
C ILE A 54 15.01 -3.62 -0.24
N LEU A 55 15.47 -4.73 -0.81
CA LEU A 55 14.86 -5.33 -2.00
C LEU A 55 13.42 -5.77 -1.74
N GLY A 56 13.13 -6.44 -0.62
CA GLY A 56 11.77 -6.85 -0.25
C GLY A 56 10.82 -5.66 -0.12
N LEU A 57 11.26 -4.60 0.55
CA LEU A 57 10.49 -3.36 0.71
C LEU A 57 10.32 -2.60 -0.60
N ALA A 58 11.35 -2.57 -1.46
CA ALA A 58 11.26 -1.95 -2.78
C ALA A 58 10.20 -2.65 -3.66
N VAL A 59 10.18 -3.99 -3.68
CA VAL A 59 9.15 -4.74 -4.40
C VAL A 59 7.76 -4.45 -3.83
N ALA A 60 7.61 -4.45 -2.50
CA ALA A 60 6.34 -4.16 -1.86
C ALA A 60 5.85 -2.73 -2.17
N ALA A 61 6.75 -1.74 -2.17
CA ALA A 61 6.44 -0.36 -2.53
C ALA A 61 5.99 -0.25 -3.99
N VAL A 62 6.69 -0.94 -4.92
CA VAL A 62 6.33 -0.94 -6.34
C VAL A 62 4.95 -1.57 -6.54
N VAL A 63 4.67 -2.74 -5.96
CA VAL A 63 3.38 -3.42 -6.11
C VAL A 63 2.24 -2.56 -5.54
N TRP A 64 2.41 -2.02 -4.34
CA TRP A 64 1.37 -1.19 -3.71
C TRP A 64 1.19 0.15 -4.40
N GLY A 65 2.29 0.81 -4.81
CA GLY A 65 2.25 2.04 -5.59
C GLY A 65 1.61 1.84 -6.96
N LEU A 66 1.90 0.72 -7.65
CA LEU A 66 1.24 0.38 -8.90
C LEU A 66 -0.27 0.15 -8.71
N ALA A 67 -0.68 -0.51 -7.64
CA ALA A 67 -2.11 -0.70 -7.32
C ALA A 67 -2.83 0.63 -7.00
N LEU A 68 -2.13 1.59 -6.40
CA LEU A 68 -2.69 2.87 -5.96
C LEU A 68 -2.72 3.95 -7.06
N TYR A 69 -1.66 4.06 -7.86
CA TYR A 69 -1.47 5.13 -8.84
C TYR A 69 -1.82 4.71 -10.27
N ARG A 70 -1.61 3.45 -10.63
CA ARG A 70 -1.84 2.96 -11.98
C ARG A 70 -3.11 2.10 -11.95
N LYS A 71 -3.95 2.18 -12.99
CA LYS A 71 -5.06 1.23 -13.19
C LYS A 71 -4.50 -0.16 -13.51
N PHE A 72 -3.75 -0.79 -12.60
CA PHE A 72 -3.37 -2.20 -12.74
C PHE A 72 -4.65 -3.05 -12.58
N PRO A 73 -4.80 -4.14 -13.35
CA PRO A 73 -6.02 -4.96 -13.41
C PRO A 73 -6.42 -5.65 -12.11
N PHE A 74 -5.60 -5.56 -11.05
CA PHE A 74 -5.93 -5.98 -9.69
C PHE A 74 -6.68 -4.90 -8.89
N ARG A 75 -7.41 -3.99 -9.55
CA ARG A 75 -8.56 -3.40 -8.87
C ARG A 75 -9.43 -4.56 -8.41
N ILE A 76 -9.61 -4.70 -7.10
CA ILE A 76 -10.80 -5.37 -6.58
C ILE A 76 -11.94 -4.72 -7.34
N GLN A 77 -12.44 -5.48 -8.32
CA GLN A 77 -13.31 -4.99 -9.35
C GLN A 77 -14.46 -4.35 -8.59
N ASP A 78 -14.68 -3.04 -8.74
CA ASP A 78 -15.88 -2.41 -8.20
C ASP A 78 -17.12 -3.22 -8.64
N ASP A 79 -17.04 -3.89 -9.79
CA ASP A 79 -18.03 -4.86 -10.26
C ASP A 79 -18.21 -6.10 -9.35
N LYS A 80 -17.17 -6.65 -8.71
CA LYS A 80 -17.31 -7.77 -7.75
C LYS A 80 -17.96 -7.29 -6.46
N VAL A 81 -17.58 -6.11 -5.95
CA VAL A 81 -18.20 -5.55 -4.75
C VAL A 81 -19.66 -5.14 -5.02
N ALA A 82 -19.93 -4.51 -6.17
CA ALA A 82 -21.29 -4.18 -6.59
C ALA A 82 -22.15 -5.44 -6.81
N ARG A 83 -21.57 -6.52 -7.37
CA ARG A 83 -22.25 -7.82 -7.47
C ARG A 83 -22.52 -8.44 -6.10
N GLU A 84 -21.61 -8.28 -5.13
CA GLU A 84 -21.80 -8.77 -3.77
C GLU A 84 -22.89 -8.01 -3.02
N VAL A 85 -22.86 -6.68 -3.09
CA VAL A 85 -23.86 -5.80 -2.50
C VAL A 85 -25.24 -6.07 -3.11
N LYS A 86 -25.31 -6.29 -4.43
CA LYS A 86 -26.57 -6.64 -5.10
C LYS A 86 -27.09 -8.01 -4.63
N ARG A 87 -26.21 -9.01 -4.50
CA ARG A 87 -26.57 -10.34 -3.96
C ARG A 87 -27.09 -10.25 -2.53
N LEU A 88 -26.43 -9.49 -1.64
CA LEU A 88 -26.88 -9.35 -0.25
C LEU A 88 -28.19 -8.57 -0.13
N ARG A 89 -28.46 -7.65 -1.05
CA ARG A 89 -29.72 -6.88 -1.08
C ARG A 89 -30.90 -7.67 -1.67
N ASP A 90 -30.65 -8.60 -2.59
CA ASP A 90 -31.72 -9.44 -3.18
C ASP A 90 -32.07 -10.66 -2.31
N VAL A 91 -31.30 -10.94 -1.24
CA VAL A 91 -31.50 -12.07 -0.30
C VAL A 91 -32.10 -11.62 1.04
N GLY A 92 -32.22 -10.31 1.29
CA GLY A 92 -32.89 -9.71 2.46
C GLY A 92 -34.22 -9.09 2.09
#